data_AF-A0A930FIP3-F1
#
_entry.id   AF-A0A930FIP3-F1
#
_cell.length_a   1.000
_cell.length_b   1.000
_cell.length_c   1.000
_cell.angle_alpha   90.00
_cell.angle_beta   90.00
_cell.angle_gamma   90.00
#
_symmetry.space_group_name_H-M   'P 1'
#
loop_
_entity.id
_entity.type
_entity.pdbx_description
1 polymer ?
#
loop_
_entity_poly.entity_id
_entity_poly.type
_entity_poly.pdbx_seq_one_letter_code
_entity_poly.pdbx_strand_id
1 'polypeptide(L)'
;YQATIPLENGLTSSQMKEIYIDQFKKNQTREADQATTLIGPHRDDLIFYLNEIPVQTYGSQGQQRSTVLSLKLAEIELMKLSTGEYPLLLLDDVLSELDDDRQTHLIKAIENKVQTFITTTSLDGIKQQFINEPVVIPIEKGTILKTESEN
;
A
#
# COMPACT_ATOMS: atom_id res chain seq x y z
N TYR A 1 12.53 -0.74 7.89
CA TYR A 1 13.06 0.50 7.31
C TYR A 1 14.56 0.46 7.41
N GLN A 2 15.25 0.63 6.30
CA GLN A 2 16.70 0.63 6.19
C GLN A 2 17.13 2.01 5.70
N ALA A 3 17.62 2.82 6.63
CA ALA A 3 18.15 4.13 6.32
C ALA A 3 19.54 4.01 5.69
N THR A 4 19.83 4.85 4.69
CA THR A 4 21.15 5.03 4.12
C THR A 4 22.15 5.62 5.11
N ILE A 5 21.65 6.35 6.11
CA ILE A 5 22.42 6.84 7.24
C ILE A 5 21.77 6.30 8.52
N PRO A 6 22.45 5.44 9.29
CA PRO A 6 21.91 4.97 10.56
C PRO A 6 21.92 6.12 11.56
N LEU A 7 20.72 6.53 12.00
CA LEU A 7 20.53 7.53 13.04
C LEU A 7 20.13 6.85 14.35
N GLU A 8 20.72 7.28 15.45
CA GLU A 8 20.35 6.81 16.78
C GLU A 8 19.03 7.46 17.25
N ASN A 9 18.27 6.72 18.07
CA ASN A 9 17.03 7.23 18.65
C ASN A 9 17.33 8.38 19.63
N GLY A 10 16.50 9.42 19.60
CA GLY A 10 16.60 10.56 20.53
C GLY A 10 17.46 11.74 20.04
N LEU A 11 18.02 11.66 18.83
CA LEU A 11 18.73 12.79 18.22
C LEU A 11 17.79 13.97 17.96
N THR A 12 18.28 15.18 18.26
CA THR A 12 17.60 16.42 17.86
C THR A 12 17.74 16.66 16.36
N SER A 13 16.84 17.45 15.77
CA SER A 13 16.90 17.82 14.35
C SER A 13 18.23 18.48 13.95
N SER A 14 18.84 19.26 14.85
CA SER A 14 20.14 19.88 14.63
C SER A 14 21.26 18.84 14.55
N GLN A 15 21.28 17.86 15.45
CA GLN A 15 22.28 16.77 15.43
C GLN A 15 22.13 15.89 14.19
N MET A 16 20.89 15.54 13.82
CA MET A 16 20.63 14.79 12.58
C MET A 16 21.14 15.56 11.36
N LYS A 17 20.88 16.88 11.30
CA LYS A 17 21.38 17.73 10.21
C LYS A 17 22.90 17.73 10.12
N GLU A 18 23.61 17.83 11.24
CA GLU A 18 25.07 17.79 11.26
C GLU A 18 25.62 16.46 10.72
N ILE A 19 25.02 15.33 11.12
CA ILE A 19 25.38 14.00 10.61
C ILE A 19 25.16 13.93 9.09
N TYR A 20 24.01 14.40 8.59
CA TYR A 20 23.74 14.44 7.15
C TYR A 20 24.75 15.29 6.39
N ILE A 21 25.08 16.48 6.88
CA ILE A 21 26.06 17.38 6.24
C ILE A 21 27.44 16.70 6.16
N ASP A 22 27.88 16.05 7.23
CA ASP A 22 29.14 15.31 7.24
C ASP A 22 29.15 14.17 6.21
N GLN A 23 28.06 13.40 6.13
CA GLN A 23 27.95 12.30 5.18
C GLN A 23 27.90 12.79 3.71
N PHE A 24 27.21 13.90 3.43
CA PHE A 24 27.23 14.50 2.08
C PHE A 24 28.64 14.95 1.69
N LYS A 25 29.39 15.56 2.61
CA LYS A 25 30.79 15.95 2.35
C LYS A 25 31.67 14.74 2.03
N LYS A 26 31.50 13.64 2.77
CA LYS A 26 32.26 12.39 2.55
C LYS A 26 31.95 11.75 1.19
N ASN A 27 30.71 11.87 0.71
CA ASN A 27 30.29 11.26 -0.55
C ASN A 27 30.44 12.19 -1.78
N GLN A 28 30.80 13.46 -1.60
CA GLN A 28 30.80 14.50 -2.64
C GLN A 28 31.49 14.08 -3.94
N THR A 29 32.70 13.50 -3.88
CA THR A 29 33.43 13.04 -5.08
C THR A 29 32.66 11.97 -5.83
N ARG A 30 32.13 10.98 -5.10
CA ARG A 30 31.38 9.87 -5.69
C ARG A 30 30.03 10.33 -6.25
N GLU A 31 29.37 11.27 -5.58
CA GLU A 31 28.13 11.89 -6.06
C GLU A 31 28.37 12.71 -7.34
N ALA A 32 29.51 13.41 -7.43
CA ALA A 32 29.91 14.13 -8.63
C ALA A 32 30.18 13.18 -9.81
N ASP A 33 30.90 12.07 -9.57
CA ASP A 33 31.17 11.05 -10.59
C ASP A 33 29.90 10.40 -11.12
N GLN A 34 28.89 10.20 -10.25
CA GLN A 34 27.61 9.57 -10.59
C GLN A 34 26.52 10.59 -10.98
N ALA A 35 26.83 11.89 -10.91
CA ALA A 35 25.90 13.00 -11.14
C ALA A 35 24.56 12.88 -10.38
N THR A 36 24.59 12.31 -9.17
CA THR A 36 23.38 12.07 -8.36
C THR A 36 23.71 12.01 -6.88
N THR A 37 22.77 12.42 -6.03
CA THR A 37 22.87 12.24 -4.58
C THR A 37 22.67 10.79 -4.21
N LEU A 38 23.54 10.24 -3.37
CA LEU A 38 23.63 8.80 -3.07
C LEU A 38 23.07 8.42 -1.71
N ILE A 39 22.80 9.40 -0.85
CA ILE A 39 22.32 9.18 0.53
C ILE A 39 21.14 10.10 0.86
N GLY A 40 20.28 9.63 1.77
CA GLY A 40 19.13 10.34 2.32
C GLY A 40 17.80 9.67 2.04
N PRO A 41 16.68 10.25 2.54
CA PRO A 41 15.39 9.55 2.61
C PRO A 41 14.88 9.02 1.26
N HIS A 42 15.25 9.67 0.16
CA HIS A 42 14.92 9.26 -1.21
C HIS A 42 15.67 8.00 -1.69
N ARG A 43 16.67 7.52 -0.93
CA ARG A 43 17.47 6.31 -1.17
C ARG A 43 17.25 5.25 -0.08
N ASP A 44 16.43 5.55 0.92
CA ASP A 44 16.14 4.62 2.01
C ASP A 44 15.12 3.57 1.57
N ASP A 45 15.18 2.38 2.18
CA ASP A 45 14.35 1.24 1.79
C ASP A 45 13.36 0.82 2.88
N LEU A 46 12.16 0.41 2.47
CA LEU A 46 11.18 -0.22 3.34
C LEU A 46 11.17 -1.74 3.17
N ILE A 47 11.89 -2.45 4.03
CA ILE A 47 11.94 -3.92 4.05
C ILE A 47 10.88 -4.48 4.99
N PHE A 48 10.17 -5.52 4.52
CA PHE A 48 9.16 -6.24 5.30
C PHE A 48 9.70 -7.61 5.67
N TYR A 49 9.45 -8.04 6.90
CA TYR A 49 9.96 -9.29 7.43
C TYR A 49 8.80 -10.21 7.83
N LEU A 50 8.93 -11.49 7.51
CA LEU A 50 8.07 -12.56 8.01
C LEU A 50 8.96 -13.60 8.67
N ASN A 51 8.78 -13.83 9.96
CA ASN A 51 9.65 -14.72 10.76
C ASN A 51 11.14 -14.38 10.58
N GLU A 52 11.50 -13.09 10.69
CA GLU A 52 12.86 -12.55 10.49
C GLU A 52 13.43 -12.66 9.06
N ILE A 53 12.65 -13.14 8.09
CA ILE A 53 13.09 -13.30 6.71
C ILE A 53 12.52 -12.16 5.84
N PRO A 54 13.36 -11.47 5.02
CA PRO A 54 12.88 -10.46 4.08
C PRO A 54 11.88 -11.03 3.07
N VAL A 55 10.65 -10.54 3.10
CA VAL A 55 9.54 -11.05 2.29
C VAL A 55 9.74 -10.73 0.81
N GLN A 56 10.31 -9.56 0.50
CA GLN A 56 10.55 -9.14 -0.88
C GLN A 56 11.48 -10.10 -1.65
N THR A 57 12.45 -10.69 -0.94
CA THR A 57 13.48 -11.54 -1.55
C THR A 57 13.16 -13.02 -1.46
N TYR A 58 12.62 -13.47 -0.32
CA TYR A 58 12.48 -14.90 -0.01
C TYR A 58 11.03 -15.35 0.21
N GLY A 59 10.07 -14.41 0.27
CA GLY A 59 8.67 -14.74 0.43
C GLY A 59 8.12 -15.39 -0.84
N SER A 60 7.24 -16.38 -0.67
CA SER A 60 6.44 -16.89 -1.79
C SER A 60 5.57 -15.78 -2.38
N GLN A 61 5.12 -15.95 -3.62
CA GLN A 61 4.23 -14.97 -4.27
C GLN A 61 2.98 -14.68 -3.42
N GLY A 62 2.43 -15.72 -2.77
CA GLY A 62 1.32 -15.55 -1.83
C GLY A 62 1.71 -14.74 -0.59
N GLN A 63 2.89 -14.97 -0.01
CA GLN A 63 3.33 -14.20 1.16
C GLN A 63 3.58 -12.73 0.81
N GLN A 64 4.17 -12.46 -0.35
CA GLN A 64 4.38 -11.09 -0.84
C GLN A 64 3.05 -10.36 -1.01
N ARG A 65 2.08 -10.98 -1.70
CA ARG A 65 0.73 -10.42 -1.89
C ARG A 65 0.01 -10.18 -0.57
N SER A 66 0.09 -11.11 0.39
CA SER A 66 -0.54 -10.94 1.71
C SER A 66 0.09 -9.79 2.50
N THR A 67 1.40 -9.61 2.37
CA THR A 67 2.14 -8.53 3.04
C THR A 67 1.72 -7.17 2.48
N VAL A 68 1.64 -7.04 1.16
CA VAL A 68 1.16 -5.81 0.49
C VAL A 68 -0.29 -5.52 0.86
N LEU A 69 -1.16 -6.53 0.86
CA LEU A 69 -2.55 -6.39 1.27
C LEU A 69 -2.67 -5.88 2.72
N SER A 70 -1.91 -6.49 3.63
CA SER A 70 -1.89 -6.09 5.05
C SER A 70 -1.37 -4.66 5.21
N LEU A 71 -0.35 -4.27 4.45
CA LEU A 71 0.16 -2.89 4.44
C LEU A 71 -0.91 -1.90 4.00
N LYS A 72 -1.69 -2.22 2.96
CA LYS A 72 -2.78 -1.36 2.48
C LYS A 72 -3.91 -1.23 3.48
N LEU A 73 -4.27 -2.30 4.17
CA LEU A 73 -5.25 -2.24 5.26
C LEU A 73 -4.73 -1.40 6.44
N ALA A 74 -3.45 -1.54 6.80
CA ALA A 74 -2.84 -0.72 7.84
C ALA A 74 -2.77 0.77 7.45
N GLU A 75 -2.54 1.08 6.18
CA GLU A 75 -2.57 2.44 5.65
C GLU A 75 -3.96 3.08 5.80
N ILE A 76 -5.03 2.34 5.50
CA ILE A 76 -6.42 2.78 5.68
C ILE A 76 -6.72 3.12 7.15
N GLU A 77 -6.33 2.26 8.08
CA GLU A 77 -6.52 2.50 9.51
C GLU A 77 -5.66 3.68 10.01
N LEU A 78 -4.43 3.83 9.50
CA LEU A 78 -3.57 4.98 9.81
C LEU A 78 -4.19 6.30 9.32
N MET A 79 -4.79 6.31 8.13
CA MET A 79 -5.52 7.47 7.62
C MET A 79 -6.66 7.84 8.57
N LYS A 80 -7.49 6.87 8.98
CA LYS A 80 -8.56 7.09 9.96
C LYS A 80 -8.06 7.70 11.27
N LEU A 81 -6.94 7.20 11.79
CA LEU A 81 -6.33 7.73 13.02
C LEU A 81 -5.80 9.17 12.84
N SER A 82 -5.31 9.50 11.65
CA SER A 82 -4.67 10.79 11.37
C SER A 82 -5.67 11.88 10.99
N THR A 83 -6.72 11.53 10.26
CA THR A 83 -7.71 12.49 9.72
C THR A 83 -9.04 12.46 10.48
N GLY A 84 -9.31 11.40 11.25
CA GLY A 84 -10.58 11.19 11.94
C GLY A 84 -11.64 10.48 11.09
N GLU A 85 -11.39 10.22 9.79
CA GLU A 85 -12.35 9.59 8.87
C GLU A 85 -11.69 8.53 7.96
N TYR A 86 -12.44 7.51 7.56
CA TYR A 86 -11.94 6.50 6.63
C TYR A 86 -11.84 7.09 5.22
N PRO A 87 -10.80 6.75 4.43
CA PRO A 87 -10.66 7.25 3.06
C PRO A 87 -11.71 6.64 2.13
N LEU A 88 -11.88 7.23 0.94
CA LEU A 88 -12.53 6.54 -0.17
C LEU A 88 -11.54 5.51 -0.75
N LEU A 89 -11.94 4.25 -0.85
CA LEU A 89 -11.10 3.19 -1.40
C LEU A 89 -11.47 2.89 -2.86
N LEU A 90 -10.46 2.88 -3.73
CA LEU A 90 -10.60 2.48 -5.13
C LEU A 90 -9.76 1.23 -5.36
N LEU A 91 -10.40 0.16 -5.84
CA LEU A 91 -9.74 -1.09 -6.20
C LEU A 91 -9.89 -1.30 -7.70
N ASP A 92 -8.79 -1.19 -8.45
CA ASP A 92 -8.79 -1.35 -9.91
C ASP A 92 -8.29 -2.75 -10.28
N ASP A 93 -9.21 -3.65 -10.67
CA ASP A 93 -8.99 -5.05 -11.05
C ASP A 93 -8.20 -5.90 -10.03
N VAL A 94 -7.98 -5.38 -8.81
CA VAL A 94 -7.17 -6.04 -7.78
C VAL A 94 -7.76 -7.39 -7.36
N LEU A 95 -9.08 -7.53 -7.42
CA LEU A 95 -9.74 -8.77 -7.01
C LEU A 95 -9.40 -9.95 -7.92
N SER A 96 -9.26 -9.73 -9.23
CA SER A 96 -8.95 -10.81 -10.18
C SER A 96 -7.53 -11.37 -10.00
N GLU A 97 -6.64 -10.62 -9.34
CA GLU A 97 -5.29 -11.07 -9.00
C GLU A 97 -5.19 -11.85 -7.69
N LEU A 98 -6.27 -11.90 -6.91
CA LEU A 98 -6.34 -12.54 -5.60
C LEU A 98 -7.11 -13.86 -5.67
N ASP A 99 -6.65 -14.85 -4.90
CA ASP A 99 -7.43 -16.05 -4.63
C ASP A 99 -8.63 -15.75 -3.69
N ASP A 100 -9.62 -16.67 -3.67
CA ASP A 100 -10.90 -16.50 -2.99
C ASP A 100 -10.74 -16.17 -1.49
N ASP A 101 -9.78 -16.80 -0.82
CA ASP A 101 -9.52 -16.56 0.61
C ASP A 101 -9.05 -15.11 0.82
N ARG A 102 -8.11 -14.63 0.01
CA ARG A 102 -7.61 -13.25 0.09
C ARG A 102 -8.66 -12.21 -0.26
N GLN A 103 -9.45 -12.44 -1.30
CA GLN A 103 -10.55 -11.55 -1.66
C GLN A 103 -11.53 -11.43 -0.48
N THR A 104 -11.91 -12.57 0.12
CA THR A 104 -12.79 -12.62 1.28
C THR A 104 -12.23 -11.82 2.46
N HIS A 105 -10.92 -11.96 2.74
CA HIS A 105 -10.27 -11.19 3.80
C HIS A 105 -10.25 -9.69 3.52
N LEU A 106 -9.98 -9.28 2.27
CA LEU A 106 -10.00 -7.87 1.88
C LEU A 106 -11.40 -7.29 2.04
N ILE A 107 -12.43 -7.93 1.49
CA ILE A 107 -13.82 -7.48 1.57
C ILE A 107 -14.25 -7.35 3.02
N LYS A 108 -14.03 -8.37 3.86
CA LYS A 108 -14.39 -8.31 5.29
C LYS A 108 -13.66 -7.21 6.07
N ALA A 109 -12.44 -6.85 5.66
CA ALA A 109 -11.67 -5.83 6.36
C ALA A 109 -12.17 -4.41 6.07
N ILE A 110 -12.73 -4.17 4.87
CA ILE A 110 -13.16 -2.85 4.40
C ILE A 110 -14.67 -2.66 4.48
N GLU A 111 -15.43 -3.75 4.43
CA GLU A 111 -16.89 -3.72 4.45
C GLU A 111 -17.42 -3.11 5.75
N ASN A 112 -18.46 -2.29 5.63
CA ASN A 112 -19.07 -1.48 6.71
C ASN A 112 -18.16 -0.44 7.38
N LYS A 113 -16.90 -0.31 6.96
CA LYS A 113 -15.97 0.70 7.47
C LYS A 113 -15.63 1.78 6.45
N VAL A 114 -15.41 1.36 5.20
CA VAL A 114 -14.80 2.17 4.15
C VAL A 114 -15.71 2.19 2.93
N GLN A 115 -16.02 3.38 2.41
CA GLN A 115 -16.72 3.48 1.13
C GLN A 115 -15.75 3.03 0.03
N THR A 116 -16.14 2.01 -0.74
CA THR A 116 -15.25 1.33 -1.69
C THR A 116 -15.87 1.27 -3.09
N PHE A 117 -15.09 1.63 -4.12
CA PHE A 117 -15.36 1.34 -5.51
C PHE A 117 -14.43 0.25 -6.00
N ILE A 118 -14.97 -0.71 -6.74
CA ILE A 118 -14.24 -1.88 -7.23
C ILE A 118 -14.51 -2.01 -8.73
N THR A 119 -13.45 -2.12 -9.54
CA THR A 119 -13.56 -2.54 -10.94
C THR A 119 -13.26 -4.03 -11.03
N THR A 120 -14.04 -4.75 -11.83
CA THR A 120 -13.84 -6.18 -12.07
C THR A 120 -14.47 -6.56 -13.41
N THR A 121 -13.91 -7.58 -14.06
CA THR A 121 -14.44 -8.16 -15.30
C THR A 121 -15.51 -9.23 -15.05
N SER A 122 -15.58 -9.79 -13.84
CA SER A 122 -16.62 -10.73 -13.42
C SER A 122 -17.05 -10.49 -11.96
N LEU A 123 -18.33 -10.74 -11.68
CA LEU A 123 -18.90 -10.72 -10.33
C LEU A 123 -18.96 -12.11 -9.69
N ASP A 124 -18.56 -13.14 -10.43
CA ASP A 124 -18.59 -14.52 -9.98
C ASP A 124 -17.66 -14.69 -8.78
N GLY A 125 -18.14 -15.34 -7.72
CA GLY A 125 -17.40 -15.53 -6.46
C GLY A 125 -17.39 -14.31 -5.54
N ILE A 126 -17.30 -13.09 -6.08
CA ILE A 126 -17.21 -11.86 -5.27
C ILE A 126 -18.52 -11.57 -4.53
N LYS A 127 -19.68 -11.76 -5.18
CA LYS A 127 -20.99 -11.53 -4.55
C LYS A 127 -21.20 -12.36 -3.27
N GLN A 128 -20.60 -13.53 -3.18
CA GLN A 128 -20.73 -14.41 -2.02
C GLN A 128 -19.89 -13.95 -0.82
N GLN A 129 -18.95 -13.04 -1.05
CA GLN A 129 -18.00 -12.57 -0.03
C GLN A 129 -18.48 -11.29 0.68
N PHE A 130 -19.42 -10.55 0.09
CA PHE A 130 -20.02 -9.38 0.72
C PHE A 130 -21.12 -9.77 1.71
N ILE A 131 -21.15 -9.09 2.84
CA ILE A 131 -22.27 -9.10 3.80
C ILE A 131 -23.45 -8.32 3.22
N ASN A 132 -23.21 -7.18 2.57
CA ASN A 132 -24.24 -6.35 1.95
C ASN A 132 -24.23 -6.48 0.42
N GLU A 133 -25.39 -6.42 -0.22
CA GLU A 133 -25.45 -6.46 -1.68
C GLU A 133 -24.79 -5.21 -2.30
N PRO A 134 -23.75 -5.38 -3.16
CA PRO A 134 -23.08 -4.24 -3.76
C PRO A 134 -23.91 -3.64 -4.89
N VAL A 135 -23.85 -2.31 -5.04
CA VAL A 135 -24.38 -1.63 -6.22
C VAL A 135 -23.49 -1.97 -7.43
N VAL A 136 -24.04 -2.71 -8.39
CA VAL A 136 -23.33 -3.11 -9.61
C VAL A 136 -23.61 -2.11 -10.72
N ILE A 137 -22.57 -1.48 -11.25
CA ILE A 137 -22.67 -0.50 -12.33
C ILE A 137 -22.00 -1.07 -13.60
N PRO A 138 -22.77 -1.52 -14.60
CA PRO A 138 -22.20 -2.04 -15.83
C PRO A 138 -21.66 -0.91 -16.73
N ILE A 139 -20.49 -1.13 -17.33
CA ILE A 139 -19.81 -0.18 -18.22
C ILE A 139 -19.59 -0.84 -19.59
N GLU A 140 -20.02 -0.16 -20.67
CA GLU A 140 -19.76 -0.59 -22.05
C GLU A 140 -19.33 0.62 -22.89
N LYS A 141 -18.27 0.47 -23.71
CA LYS A 141 -17.78 1.50 -24.65
C LYS A 141 -17.56 2.88 -24.01
N GLY A 142 -17.06 2.91 -22.77
CA GLY A 142 -16.81 4.14 -22.02
C GLY A 142 -18.08 4.83 -21.50
N THR A 143 -19.22 4.14 -21.50
CA THR A 143 -20.50 4.66 -20.99
C THR A 143 -21.02 3.78 -19.87
N ILE A 144 -21.57 4.41 -18.83
CA ILE A 144 -22.31 3.72 -17.77
C ILE A 144 -23.67 3.32 -18.36
N LEU A 145 -23.96 2.02 -18.36
CA LEU A 145 -25.27 1.52 -18.71
C LEU A 145 -26.24 1.82 -17.56
N LYS A 146 -27.49 2.17 -17.87
CA LYS A 146 -28.50 2.45 -16.84
C LYS A 146 -28.62 1.23 -15.92
N THR A 147 -28.31 1.42 -14.66
CA THR A 147 -28.68 0.50 -13.59
C THR A 147 -30.20 0.49 -13.49
N GLU A 148 -30.83 -0.68 -13.56
CA GLU A 148 -32.24 -0.81 -13.20
C GLU A 148 -32.38 -0.29 -11.77
N SER A 149 -33.10 0.81 -11.63
CA SER A 149 -33.41 1.38 -10.32
C SER A 149 -34.27 0.36 -9.60
N GLU A 150 -33.80 -0.13 -8.45
CA GLU A 150 -34.67 -0.82 -7.50
C GLU A 150 -35.83 0.12 -7.14
N ASN A 151 -37.05 -0.39 -7.30
CA ASN A 151 -38.28 0.24 -6.79
C ASN A 151 -38.26 0.32 -5.26
#